data_AF-A0A3C0EGT8-F1
#
_entry.id   AF-A0A3C0EGT8-F1
#
_cell.length_a   1.000
_cell.length_b   1.000
_cell.length_c   1.000
_cell.angle_alpha   90.00
_cell.angle_beta   90.00
_cell.angle_gamma   90.00
#
_symmetry.space_group_name_H-M   'P 1'
#
loop_
_entity.id
_entity.type
_entity.pdbx_description
1 polymer ?
#
loop_
_entity_poly.entity_id
_entity_poly.type
_entity_poly.pdbx_seq_one_letter_code
_entity_poly.pdbx_strand_id
1 'polypeptide(L)'
;MAYFPDSQWRNRELFLVGRKAIVEFLTTKWQIELDYRLMKELWAYTDNHISVRFEYEWHDTYGQWYRTHGNELWEFDEDGLMARRDMSANDVRILESDRRYV
;
A
#
# COMPACT_ATOMS: atom_id res chain seq x y z
N MET A 1 15.44 -4.37 -6.72
CA MET A 1 13.98 -4.30 -6.95
C MET A 1 13.30 -5.01 -5.79
N ALA A 2 12.16 -4.55 -5.26
CA ALA A 2 11.56 -5.12 -4.04
C ALA A 2 10.57 -6.29 -4.26
N TYR A 3 10.11 -6.49 -5.50
CA TYR A 3 9.08 -7.49 -5.85
C TYR A 3 9.67 -8.59 -6.73
N PHE A 4 9.20 -9.84 -6.55
CA PHE A 4 9.50 -10.94 -7.46
C PHE A 4 9.03 -10.62 -8.90
N PRO A 5 9.69 -11.10 -9.97
CA PRO A 5 9.25 -10.85 -11.36
C PRO A 5 7.77 -11.12 -11.60
N ASP A 6 7.27 -12.23 -11.06
CA ASP A 6 5.87 -12.67 -11.15
C ASP A 6 5.07 -12.40 -9.87
N SER A 7 5.45 -11.37 -9.11
CA SER A 7 4.79 -11.02 -7.84
C SER A 7 3.27 -10.88 -8.02
N GLN A 8 2.51 -11.51 -7.13
CA GLN A 8 1.06 -11.53 -7.15
C GLN A 8 0.49 -10.57 -6.12
N TRP A 9 -0.29 -9.60 -6.58
CA TRP A 9 -0.91 -8.61 -5.72
C TRP A 9 -2.42 -8.72 -5.77
N ARG A 10 -3.04 -8.58 -4.60
CA ARG A 10 -4.39 -8.07 -4.47
C ARG A 10 -4.33 -6.75 -3.70
N ASN A 11 -4.82 -5.68 -4.31
CA ASN A 11 -4.94 -4.38 -3.68
C ASN A 11 -6.40 -3.96 -3.70
N ARG A 12 -7.06 -4.10 -2.54
CA ARG A 12 -8.53 -4.00 -2.41
C ARG A 12 -9.22 -4.99 -3.36
N GLU A 13 -9.92 -4.51 -4.37
CA GLU A 13 -10.60 -5.27 -5.42
C GLU A 13 -9.73 -5.58 -6.66
N LEU A 14 -8.56 -4.96 -6.77
CA LEU A 14 -7.69 -5.11 -7.95
C LEU A 14 -6.72 -6.27 -7.78
N PHE A 15 -6.58 -7.09 -8.83
CA PHE A 15 -5.63 -8.20 -8.91
C PHE A 15 -4.56 -7.88 -9.96
N LEU A 16 -3.29 -7.98 -9.60
CA LEU A 16 -2.15 -7.65 -10.46
C LEU A 16 -1.14 -8.80 -10.44
N VAL A 17 -0.56 -9.09 -11.60
CA VAL A 17 0.47 -10.13 -11.74
C VAL A 17 1.70 -9.54 -12.42
N GLY A 18 2.83 -9.67 -11.74
CA GLY A 18 4.14 -9.30 -12.20
C GLY A 18 4.47 -7.80 -12.11
N ARG A 19 5.77 -7.51 -12.18
CA ARG A 19 6.33 -6.17 -11.95
C ARG A 19 5.72 -5.10 -12.86
N LYS A 20 5.42 -5.43 -14.12
CA LYS A 20 4.86 -4.49 -15.09
C LYS A 20 3.49 -3.95 -14.64
N ALA A 21 2.56 -4.84 -14.29
CA ALA A 21 1.23 -4.46 -13.82
C ALA A 21 1.30 -3.66 -12.50
N ILE A 22 2.24 -4.03 -11.61
CA ILE A 22 2.47 -3.31 -10.36
C ILE A 22 2.96 -1.87 -10.62
N VAL A 23 3.91 -1.68 -11.56
CA VAL A 23 4.41 -0.35 -11.92
C VAL A 23 3.32 0.52 -12.52
N GLU A 24 2.50 -0.01 -13.43
CA GLU A 24 1.37 0.72 -14.04
C GLU A 24 0.34 1.13 -12.98
N PHE A 25 0.02 0.22 -12.05
CA PHE A 25 -0.86 0.49 -10.92
C PHE A 25 -0.31 1.61 -10.02
N LEU A 26 0.95 1.51 -9.59
CA LEU A 26 1.57 2.50 -8.70
C LEU A 26 1.70 3.87 -9.37
N THR A 27 2.00 3.90 -10.66
CA THR A 27 2.05 5.15 -11.45
C THR A 27 0.71 5.86 -11.42
N THR A 28 -0.38 5.14 -11.66
CA THR A 28 -1.74 5.71 -11.61
C THR A 28 -2.10 6.14 -10.18
N LYS A 29 -1.78 5.32 -9.18
CA LYS A 29 -2.07 5.62 -7.77
C LYS A 29 -1.50 6.98 -7.35
N TRP A 30 -0.23 7.27 -7.68
CA TRP A 30 0.42 8.51 -7.27
C TRP A 30 0.03 9.74 -8.09
N GLN A 31 -0.70 9.58 -9.19
CA GLN A 31 -1.34 10.70 -9.90
C GLN A 31 -2.64 11.15 -9.22
N ILE A 32 -3.26 10.26 -8.44
CA ILE A 32 -4.54 10.49 -7.76
C ILE A 32 -4.30 10.85 -6.29
N GLU A 33 -3.41 10.12 -5.61
CA GLU A 33 -3.13 10.30 -4.18
C GLU A 33 -1.97 11.28 -3.97
N LEU A 34 -2.31 12.58 -3.92
CA LEU A 34 -1.34 13.67 -3.81
C LEU A 34 -0.86 13.87 -2.36
N ASP A 35 0.35 14.41 -2.21
CA ASP A 35 1.04 14.63 -0.92
C ASP A 35 1.03 13.40 0.00
N TYR A 36 1.14 12.22 -0.60
CA TYR A 36 1.08 10.93 0.06
C TYR A 36 2.16 10.78 1.16
N ARG A 37 1.71 10.54 2.40
CA ARG A 37 2.57 10.26 3.57
C ARG A 37 2.13 8.96 4.23
N LEU A 38 3.05 8.00 4.35
CA LEU A 38 2.77 6.64 4.83
C LEU A 38 3.53 6.30 6.10
N MET A 39 2.83 5.69 7.04
CA MET A 39 3.36 5.03 8.23
C MET A 39 2.99 3.55 8.17
N LYS A 40 3.98 2.68 8.38
CA LYS A 40 3.80 1.22 8.49
C LYS A 40 4.29 0.77 9.86
N GLU A 41 3.55 -0.15 10.46
CA GLU A 41 3.85 -0.76 11.74
C GLU A 41 3.76 -2.29 11.62
N LEU A 42 4.78 -3.00 12.12
CA LEU A 42 4.78 -4.45 12.19
C LEU A 42 3.62 -4.92 13.09
N TRP A 43 2.84 -5.89 12.63
CA TRP A 43 1.80 -6.52 13.45
C TRP A 43 2.24 -7.89 13.95
N ALA A 44 2.70 -8.75 13.03
CA ALA A 44 3.20 -10.08 13.33
C ALA A 44 4.09 -10.57 12.18
N TYR A 45 4.91 -11.59 12.43
CA TYR A 45 5.64 -12.29 11.39
C TYR A 45 5.80 -13.77 11.75
N THR A 46 5.98 -14.61 10.74
CA THR A 46 6.30 -16.04 10.88
C THR A 46 7.01 -16.46 9.60
N ASP A 47 8.19 -17.05 9.72
CA ASP A 47 9.01 -17.47 8.58
C ASP A 47 9.16 -16.38 7.50
N ASN A 48 8.69 -16.63 6.28
CA ASN A 48 8.72 -15.71 5.15
C ASN A 48 7.45 -14.85 5.01
N HIS A 49 6.59 -14.82 6.02
CA HIS A 49 5.37 -14.01 6.06
C HIS A 49 5.47 -12.85 7.05
N ILE A 50 5.02 -11.67 6.63
CA ILE A 50 4.93 -10.48 7.48
C ILE A 50 3.53 -9.88 7.37
N SER A 51 2.90 -9.62 8.50
CA SER A 51 1.66 -8.86 8.61
C SER A 51 1.96 -7.44 9.09
N VAL A 52 1.43 -6.46 8.38
CA VAL A 52 1.70 -5.04 8.60
C VAL A 52 0.39 -4.26 8.70
N ARG A 53 0.30 -3.41 9.72
CA ARG A 53 -0.71 -2.35 9.78
C ARG A 53 -0.13 -1.08 9.17
N PHE A 54 -0.96 -0.29 8.52
CA PHE A 54 -0.49 0.98 7.99
C PHE A 54 -1.58 2.04 8.01
N GLU A 55 -1.12 3.28 8.03
CA GLU A 55 -1.93 4.45 7.75
C GLU A 55 -1.20 5.32 6.72
N TYR A 56 -1.96 5.93 5.82
CA TYR A 56 -1.41 7.00 5.00
C TYR A 56 -2.37 8.16 4.84
N GLU A 57 -1.82 9.36 4.73
CA GLU A 57 -2.56 10.60 4.48
C GLU A 57 -2.25 11.10 3.07
N TRP A 58 -3.28 11.60 2.39
CA TRP A 58 -3.21 12.10 1.03
C TRP A 58 -4.39 13.02 0.76
N HIS A 59 -4.35 13.80 -0.32
CA HIS A 59 -5.53 14.51 -0.81
C HIS A 59 -5.77 14.24 -2.29
N ASP A 60 -7.04 14.30 -2.70
CA ASP A 60 -7.39 14.22 -4.11
C ASP A 60 -7.12 15.53 -4.85
N THR A 61 -7.32 15.53 -6.17
CA THR A 61 -7.13 16.70 -7.04
C THR A 61 -8.09 17.85 -6.76
N TYR A 62 -9.14 17.63 -5.96
CA TYR A 62 -10.09 18.66 -5.50
C TYR A 62 -9.72 19.22 -4.12
N GLY A 63 -8.64 18.72 -3.49
CA GLY A 63 -8.16 19.17 -2.20
C GLY A 63 -8.85 18.50 -1.00
N GLN A 64 -9.68 17.48 -1.21
CA GLN A 64 -10.23 16.72 -0.09
C GLN A 64 -9.16 15.79 0.47
N TRP A 65 -8.89 15.91 1.77
CA TRP A 65 -7.96 15.05 2.49
C TRP A 65 -8.59 13.74 2.95
N TYR A 66 -7.78 12.68 2.94
CA TYR A 66 -8.13 11.36 3.41
C TYR A 66 -7.03 10.81 4.32
N ARG A 67 -7.43 10.04 5.33
CA ARG A 67 -6.57 9.09 6.02
C ARG A 67 -7.04 7.69 5.66
N THR A 68 -6.18 6.94 4.99
CA THR A 68 -6.42 5.55 4.66
C THR A 68 -5.86 4.66 5.76
N HIS A 69 -6.70 3.80 6.33
CA HIS A 69 -6.29 2.77 7.29
C HIS A 69 -6.28 1.41 6.59
N GLY A 70 -5.21 0.64 6.74
CA GLY A 70 -5.14 -0.67 6.09
C GLY A 70 -4.25 -1.69 6.75
N ASN A 71 -4.37 -2.90 6.23
CA ASN A 71 -3.57 -4.06 6.59
C ASN A 71 -2.97 -4.66 5.32
N GLU A 72 -1.71 -5.07 5.38
CA GLU A 72 -1.02 -5.80 4.31
C GLU A 72 -0.44 -7.10 4.85
N LEU A 73 -0.56 -8.14 4.05
CA LEU A 73 0.07 -9.43 4.27
C LEU A 73 1.08 -9.65 3.14
N TRP A 74 2.33 -9.90 3.52
CA TRP A 74 3.45 -10.06 2.60
C TRP A 74 4.01 -11.47 2.72
N GLU A 75 4.35 -12.05 1.58
CA GLU A 75 5.13 -13.29 1.46
C GLU A 75 6.37 -13.02 0.62
N PHE A 76 7.52 -13.49 1.09
CA PHE A 76 8.82 -13.30 0.43
C PHE A 76 9.38 -14.62 -0.10
N ASP A 77 10.14 -14.55 -1.19
CA ASP A 77 10.92 -15.68 -1.71
C ASP A 77 12.27 -15.83 -0.97
N GLU A 78 13.06 -16.82 -1.38
CA GLU A 78 14.38 -17.11 -0.79
C GLU A 78 15.41 -15.98 -0.99
N ASP A 79 15.22 -15.14 -2.01
CA ASP A 79 16.06 -13.98 -2.32
C ASP A 79 15.59 -12.71 -1.60
N GLY A 80 14.54 -12.80 -0.77
CA GLY A 80 13.96 -11.69 -0.02
C GLY A 80 13.10 -10.74 -0.87
N LEU A 81 12.70 -11.16 -2.07
CA LEU A 81 11.76 -10.41 -2.92
C LEU A 81 10.33 -10.78 -2.57
N MET A 82 9.44 -9.78 -2.51
CA MET A 82 8.05 -10.04 -2.18
C MET A 82 7.35 -10.76 -3.34
N ALA A 83 7.01 -12.03 -3.12
CA ALA A 83 6.31 -12.90 -4.07
C ALA A 83 4.80 -12.68 -4.04
N ARG A 84 4.22 -12.36 -2.87
CA ARG A 84 2.79 -12.07 -2.72
C ARG A 84 2.52 -10.87 -1.83
N ARG A 85 1.52 -10.07 -2.20
CA ARG A 85 0.98 -8.97 -1.38
C ARG A 85 -0.54 -8.95 -1.41
N ASP A 86 -1.15 -9.14 -0.25
CA ASP A 86 -2.58 -8.95 -0.05
C ASP A 86 -2.81 -7.71 0.81
N MET A 87 -3.46 -6.68 0.26
CA MET A 87 -3.79 -5.46 0.99
C MET A 87 -5.29 -5.17 0.97
N SER A 88 -5.81 -4.82 2.14
CA SER A 88 -7.15 -4.26 2.31
C SER A 88 -7.03 -2.96 3.08
N ALA A 89 -7.78 -1.94 2.64
CA ALA A 89 -7.76 -0.63 3.28
C ALA A 89 -9.07 0.12 3.03
N ASN A 90 -9.33 1.12 3.88
CA ASN A 90 -10.50 1.97 3.82
C ASN A 90 -10.09 3.43 3.98
N ASP A 91 -10.72 4.31 3.19
CA ASP A 91 -10.43 5.74 3.19
C ASP A 91 -11.43 6.47 4.09
N VAL A 92 -10.90 7.28 5.01
CA VAL A 92 -11.68 8.13 5.90
C VAL A 92 -11.41 9.57 5.52
N ARG A 93 -12.47 10.33 5.20
CA ARG A 93 -12.34 11.77 4.95
C ARG A 93 -11.91 12.48 6.23
N ILE A 94 -10.94 13.37 6.12
CA ILE A 94 -10.45 14.19 7.23
C ILE A 94 -10.38 15.66 6.79
N LEU A 95 -10.31 16.58 7.77
CA LEU A 95 -9.89 17.95 7.48
C LEU A 95 -8.37 18.02 7.36
N GLU A 96 -7.86 19.02 6.63
CA GLU A 96 -6.41 19.26 6.57
C GLU A 96 -5.82 19.48 7.97
N SER A 97 -6.56 20.14 8.87
CA SER A 97 -6.16 20.37 10.27
C SER A 97 -6.05 19.09 11.10
N ASP A 98 -6.66 17.99 10.65
CA ASP A 98 -6.66 16.72 11.37
C ASP A 98 -5.47 15.82 10.98
N ARG A 99 -4.63 16.27 10.04
CA ARG A 99 -3.44 15.53 9.58
C ARG A 99 -2.47 15.26 10.73
N ARG A 100 -1.82 14.10 10.67
CA ARG A 100 -0.83 13.64 11.67
C ARG A 100 0.56 13.47 11.07
N TYR A 101 0.64 13.24 9.76
CA TYR A 101 1.89 12.98 9.05
C TYR A 101 2.21 14.22 8.20
N VAL A 102 2.88 15.19 8.82
CA VAL A 102 3.26 16.48 8.22
C VAL A 102 4.75 16.49 7.90
#